data_AF-A0A7R9HAJ3-F1
#
_entry.id   AF-A0A7R9HAJ3-F1
#
_cell.length_a   1.000
_cell.length_b   1.000
_cell.length_c   1.000
_cell.angle_alpha   90.00
_cell.angle_beta   90.00
_cell.angle_gamma   90.00
#
_symmetry.space_group_name_H-M   'P 1'
#
loop_
_entity.id
_entity.type
_entity.pdbx_description
1 polymer ?
#
loop_
_entity_poly.entity_id
_entity_poly.type
_entity_poly.pdbx_seq_one_letter_code
_entity_poly.pdbx_strand_id
1 'polypeptide(L)'
;MDTAEFILQGLGDKSLGVRIKASWSLGNLSDALALNKMNSGNEDIPDFLLLQLLQASISSAKDNDKVRSNAVRAVGNLLRLLEEPTLCDPSFKGAVQDAVDVLVQNSTSGSNMKEVALRVSHSSLMSSDRMKPSSVDWAVTINFLQEAAITSLSIGSSSGVFNVLGDLVVNFRNFKVRINAALALSMPATRHQYGSHFVHVWTALLDGLENSSTMEDFSEYRHHDNLIHQLCQSLSHLATLVRREDLTALHEVLVFRMDVLQQHMAKFYAPPEKSALLYTAASHCSALLQSAGLNTGEHNSAAMLASVFLLDNSNLIE
;
A
#
# COMPACT_ATOMS: atom_id res chain seq x y z
N MET A 1 14.87 31.15 -14.48
CA MET A 1 15.06 30.52 -13.17
C MET A 1 13.70 30.00 -12.76
N ASP A 2 13.53 28.69 -12.86
CA ASP A 2 12.24 28.00 -12.75
C ASP A 2 11.88 27.78 -11.27
N THR A 3 10.59 27.59 -10.95
CA THR A 3 10.07 27.35 -9.60
C THR A 3 10.78 26.19 -8.91
N ALA A 4 11.08 25.12 -9.66
CA ALA A 4 11.81 23.95 -9.14
C ALA A 4 13.24 24.31 -8.69
N GLU A 5 13.91 25.22 -9.40
CA GLU A 5 15.29 25.63 -9.10
C GLU A 5 15.37 26.40 -7.77
N PHE A 6 14.41 27.29 -7.51
CA PHE A 6 14.30 27.98 -6.21
C PHE A 6 13.95 27.04 -5.06
N ILE A 7 13.12 26.03 -5.32
CA ILE A 7 12.82 25.00 -4.32
C ILE A 7 14.11 24.23 -3.97
N LEU A 8 14.86 23.76 -4.97
CA LEU A 8 16.12 23.04 -4.77
C LEU A 8 17.13 23.88 -3.98
N GLN A 9 17.30 25.16 -4.33
CA GLN A 9 18.18 26.07 -3.59
C GLN A 9 17.71 26.27 -2.14
N GLY A 10 16.41 26.46 -1.93
CA GLY A 10 15.83 26.67 -0.60
C GLY A 10 15.94 25.44 0.32
N LEU A 11 15.93 24.23 -0.22
CA LEU A 11 16.13 22.99 0.54
C LEU A 11 17.57 22.87 1.08
N GLY A 12 18.55 23.47 0.41
CA GLY A 12 19.96 23.51 0.85
C GLY A 12 20.29 24.66 1.81
N ASP A 13 19.33 25.49 2.19
CA ASP A 13 19.59 26.69 2.99
C ASP A 13 19.98 26.37 4.44
N LYS A 14 20.87 27.19 5.02
CA LYS A 14 21.30 27.03 6.42
C LYS A 14 20.17 27.27 7.41
N SER A 15 19.20 28.13 7.06
CA SER A 15 18.05 28.48 7.88
C SER A 15 16.97 27.41 7.80
N LEU A 16 16.62 26.81 8.94
CA LEU A 16 15.50 25.88 9.05
C LEU A 16 14.19 26.49 8.55
N GLY A 17 13.96 27.79 8.78
CA GLY A 17 12.74 28.47 8.33
C GLY A 17 12.62 28.53 6.81
N VAL A 18 13.75 28.65 6.10
CA VAL A 18 13.80 28.63 4.63
C VAL A 18 13.53 27.20 4.15
N ARG A 19 14.22 26.20 4.72
CA ARG A 19 14.03 24.79 4.37
C ARG A 19 12.59 24.31 4.60
N ILE A 20 11.94 24.72 5.69
CA ILE A 20 10.53 24.41 5.95
C ILE A 20 9.64 24.93 4.81
N LYS A 21 9.79 26.19 4.41
CA LYS A 21 8.99 26.76 3.31
C LYS A 21 9.31 26.10 1.98
N ALA A 22 10.58 25.85 1.69
CA ALA A 22 11.01 25.18 0.46
C ALA A 22 10.46 23.75 0.37
N SER A 23 10.51 22.98 1.47
CA SER A 23 9.96 21.63 1.52
C SER A 23 8.44 21.60 1.38
N TRP A 24 7.73 22.57 1.97
CA TRP A 24 6.29 22.71 1.78
C TRP A 24 5.94 22.96 0.32
N SER A 25 6.67 23.88 -0.34
CA SER A 25 6.53 24.14 -1.78
C SER A 25 6.89 22.91 -2.63
N LEU A 26 7.95 22.17 -2.28
CA LEU A 26 8.35 20.93 -2.95
C LEU A 26 7.22 19.90 -2.94
N GLY A 27 6.64 19.66 -1.77
CA GLY A 27 5.55 18.71 -1.66
C GLY A 27 4.34 19.15 -2.50
N ASN A 28 3.99 20.43 -2.51
CA ASN A 28 2.87 20.94 -3.33
C ASN A 28 3.16 20.84 -4.84
N LEU A 29 4.40 21.12 -5.25
CA LEU A 29 4.84 20.91 -6.62
C LEU A 29 4.68 19.43 -7.01
N SER A 30 5.12 18.51 -6.14
CA SER A 30 5.02 17.08 -6.39
C SER A 30 3.57 16.59 -6.52
N ASP A 31 2.64 17.12 -5.71
CA ASP A 31 1.21 16.81 -5.82
C ASP A 31 0.66 17.27 -7.17
N ALA A 32 0.99 18.50 -7.57
CA ALA A 32 0.53 19.07 -8.85
C ALA A 32 1.06 18.25 -10.04
N LEU A 33 2.32 17.85 -10.02
CA LEU A 33 2.91 17.01 -11.06
C LEU A 33 2.22 15.63 -11.13
N ALA A 34 2.02 14.97 -9.99
CA ALA A 34 1.39 13.66 -9.94
C ALA A 34 -0.08 13.68 -10.38
N LEU A 35 -0.82 14.74 -10.04
CA LEU A 35 -2.20 14.96 -10.51
C LEU A 35 -2.25 15.25 -12.01
N ASN A 36 -1.31 16.03 -12.54
CA ASN A 36 -1.25 16.33 -13.97
C ASN A 36 -0.97 15.08 -14.80
N LYS A 37 -0.10 14.18 -14.33
CA LYS A 37 0.17 12.89 -14.99
C LYS A 37 -1.09 12.02 -15.12
N MET A 38 -1.99 12.05 -14.13
CA MET A 38 -3.23 11.26 -14.13
C MET A 38 -4.32 11.80 -15.09
N ASN A 39 -4.34 13.09 -15.38
CA ASN A 39 -5.45 13.76 -16.08
C ASN A 39 -5.24 13.96 -17.59
N SER A 40 -4.20 13.38 -18.19
CA SER A 40 -3.81 13.41 -19.62
C SER A 40 -2.94 14.60 -20.06
N GLY A 41 -1.76 14.29 -20.63
CA GLY A 41 -1.15 14.97 -21.80
C GLY A 41 -0.35 16.28 -21.59
N ASN A 42 -0.07 16.72 -20.37
CA ASN A 42 0.83 17.86 -20.17
C ASN A 42 2.30 17.50 -20.45
N GLU A 43 3.13 18.51 -20.73
CA GLU A 43 4.58 18.35 -20.88
C GLU A 43 5.15 17.59 -19.68
N ASP A 44 5.81 16.48 -19.99
CA ASP A 44 6.52 15.69 -18.99
C ASP A 44 7.63 16.53 -18.36
N ILE A 45 7.78 16.38 -17.05
CA ILE A 45 8.92 16.95 -16.35
C ILE A 45 10.20 16.34 -16.95
N PRO A 46 11.21 17.16 -17.32
CA PRO A 46 12.45 16.61 -17.84
C PRO A 46 13.10 15.65 -16.84
N ASP A 47 13.57 14.49 -17.31
CA ASP A 47 14.16 13.43 -16.46
C ASP A 47 15.26 13.98 -15.53
N PHE A 48 16.12 14.88 -16.02
CA PHE A 48 17.18 15.47 -15.19
C PHE A 48 16.60 16.25 -13.99
N LEU A 49 15.49 16.97 -14.19
CA LEU A 49 14.85 17.77 -13.16
C LEU A 49 14.09 16.85 -12.18
N LEU A 50 13.44 15.82 -12.69
CA LEU A 50 12.81 14.79 -11.88
C LEU A 50 13.82 14.10 -10.95
N LEU A 51 14.98 13.72 -11.49
CA LEU A 51 16.06 13.11 -10.70
C LEU A 51 16.58 14.04 -9.61
N GLN A 52 16.82 15.33 -9.95
CA GLN A 52 17.27 16.33 -8.98
C GLN A 52 16.26 16.54 -7.85
N LEU A 53 14.97 16.68 -8.19
CA LEU A 53 13.91 16.81 -7.20
C LEU A 53 13.80 15.57 -6.33
N LEU A 54 13.93 14.37 -6.89
CA LEU A 54 13.91 13.12 -6.15
C LEU A 54 15.07 13.05 -5.16
N GLN A 55 16.30 13.29 -5.61
CA GLN A 55 17.50 13.28 -4.76
C GLN A 55 17.46 14.32 -3.63
N ALA A 56 16.97 15.54 -3.93
CA ALA A 56 16.80 16.57 -2.93
C ALA A 56 15.72 16.20 -1.91
N SER A 57 14.64 15.55 -2.35
CA SER A 57 13.57 15.05 -1.49
C SER A 57 14.08 13.93 -0.57
N ILE A 58 14.86 12.97 -1.09
CA ILE A 58 15.48 11.90 -0.30
C ILE A 58 16.40 12.47 0.78
N SER A 59 17.22 13.46 0.42
CA SER A 59 18.13 14.12 1.36
C SER A 59 17.35 14.88 2.44
N SER A 60 16.29 15.59 2.05
CA SER A 60 15.44 16.38 2.96
C SER A 60 14.58 15.50 3.87
N ALA A 61 14.30 14.24 3.47
CA ALA A 61 13.62 13.24 4.30
C ALA A 61 14.46 12.73 5.48
N LYS A 62 15.68 13.25 5.66
CA LYS A 62 16.56 13.01 6.82
C LYS A 62 16.73 14.27 7.69
N ASP A 63 16.07 15.38 7.35
CA ASP A 63 16.14 16.65 8.08
C ASP A 63 15.15 16.67 9.27
N ASN A 64 14.87 17.85 9.83
CA ASN A 64 13.90 18.11 10.88
C ASN A 64 12.49 17.64 10.52
N ASP A 65 11.70 17.23 11.51
CA ASP A 65 10.33 16.71 11.37
C ASP A 65 9.43 17.53 10.43
N LYS A 66 9.50 18.87 10.48
CA LYS A 66 8.68 19.76 9.63
C LYS A 66 9.08 19.73 8.15
N VAL A 67 10.36 19.51 7.87
CA VAL A 67 10.90 19.35 6.50
C VAL A 67 10.66 17.93 6.04
N ARG A 68 10.93 16.97 6.92
CA ARG A 68 10.88 15.53 6.68
C ARG A 68 9.53 15.08 6.15
N SER A 69 8.43 15.48 6.78
CA SER A 69 7.08 15.06 6.35
C SER A 69 6.75 15.51 4.91
N ASN A 70 7.13 16.74 4.55
CA ASN A 70 6.94 17.26 3.20
C ASN A 70 7.90 16.64 2.18
N ALA A 71 9.12 16.31 2.60
CA ALA A 71 10.10 15.66 1.76
C ALA A 71 9.72 14.21 1.45
N VAL A 72 9.29 13.45 2.46
CA VAL A 72 8.74 12.09 2.31
C VAL A 72 7.54 12.10 1.35
N ARG A 73 6.67 13.12 1.46
CA ARG A 73 5.58 13.36 0.50
C ARG A 73 6.08 13.48 -0.94
N ALA A 74 7.07 14.35 -1.12
CA ALA A 74 7.63 14.60 -2.44
C ALA A 74 8.32 13.36 -3.03
N VAL A 75 9.10 12.62 -2.24
CA VAL A 75 9.75 11.37 -2.68
C VAL A 75 8.73 10.45 -3.33
N GLY A 76 7.67 10.11 -2.61
CA GLY A 76 6.74 9.13 -3.13
C GLY A 76 5.85 9.66 -4.27
N ASN A 77 5.57 10.97 -4.35
CA ASN A 77 4.88 11.56 -5.50
C ASN A 77 5.75 11.59 -6.78
N LEU A 78 7.04 11.84 -6.63
CA LEU A 78 7.97 11.88 -7.76
C LEU A 78 8.24 10.47 -8.30
N LEU A 79 8.25 9.43 -7.45
CA LEU A 79 8.34 8.04 -7.90
C LEU A 79 7.20 7.66 -8.87
N ARG A 80 6.01 8.24 -8.71
CA ARG A 80 4.83 8.02 -9.57
C ARG A 80 5.02 8.57 -10.99
N LEU A 81 5.92 9.54 -11.11
CA LEU A 81 6.24 10.17 -12.39
C LEU A 81 7.21 9.32 -13.21
N LEU A 82 7.87 8.34 -12.60
CA LEU A 82 8.79 7.45 -13.31
C LEU A 82 8.04 6.54 -14.29
N GLU A 83 8.70 6.27 -15.41
CA GLU A 83 8.22 5.36 -16.45
C GLU A 83 9.25 4.25 -16.68
N GLU A 84 8.82 3.13 -17.27
CA GLU A 84 9.68 1.98 -17.59
C GLU A 84 11.02 2.36 -18.26
N PRO A 85 11.08 3.28 -19.24
CA PRO A 85 12.36 3.71 -19.82
C PRO A 85 13.27 4.41 -18.80
N THR A 86 12.72 5.28 -17.97
CA THR A 86 13.45 6.02 -16.92
C THR A 86 13.97 5.08 -15.84
N LEU A 87 13.22 4.02 -15.50
CA LEU A 87 13.64 2.98 -14.55
C LEU A 87 14.82 2.14 -15.06
N CYS A 88 15.03 2.10 -16.38
CA CYS A 88 16.17 1.41 -16.97
C CYS A 88 17.48 2.22 -16.87
N ASP A 89 17.41 3.54 -16.66
CA ASP A 89 18.58 4.40 -16.47
C ASP A 89 19.29 4.06 -15.13
N PRO A 90 20.60 3.71 -15.15
CA PRO A 90 21.37 3.46 -13.94
C PRO A 90 21.32 4.60 -12.91
N SER A 91 21.21 5.84 -13.36
CA SER A 91 21.15 7.04 -12.51
C SER A 91 19.89 7.06 -11.65
N PHE A 92 18.76 6.64 -12.23
CA PHE A 92 17.49 6.53 -11.53
C PHE A 92 17.43 5.28 -10.65
N LYS A 93 18.01 4.15 -11.05
CA LYS A 93 18.02 2.93 -10.23
C LYS A 93 18.56 3.17 -8.82
N GLY A 94 19.70 3.87 -8.71
CA GLY A 94 20.27 4.24 -7.41
C GLY A 94 19.35 5.15 -6.60
N ALA A 95 18.83 6.21 -7.24
CA ALA A 95 17.93 7.16 -6.59
C ALA A 95 16.60 6.52 -6.14
N VAL A 96 16.07 5.55 -6.90
CA VAL A 96 14.85 4.84 -6.53
C VAL A 96 15.10 3.90 -5.35
N GLN A 97 16.24 3.21 -5.31
CA GLN A 97 16.58 2.39 -4.15
C GLN A 97 16.72 3.26 -2.88
N ASP A 98 17.43 4.38 -2.98
CA ASP A 98 17.57 5.34 -1.87
C ASP A 98 16.20 5.92 -1.44
N ALA A 99 15.29 6.15 -2.40
CA ALA A 99 13.92 6.56 -2.14
C ALA A 99 13.14 5.51 -1.36
N VAL A 100 13.22 4.24 -1.76
CA VAL A 100 12.58 3.14 -1.05
C VAL A 100 13.14 3.02 0.37
N ASP A 101 14.47 3.07 0.51
CA ASP A 101 15.14 2.95 1.81
C ASP A 101 14.74 4.08 2.76
N VAL A 102 14.69 5.32 2.27
CA VAL A 102 14.29 6.46 3.11
C VAL A 102 12.81 6.39 3.50
N LEU A 103 11.93 5.90 2.61
CA LEU A 103 10.51 5.66 2.93
C LEU A 103 10.35 4.58 4.01
N VAL A 104 11.10 3.48 3.90
CA VAL A 104 11.13 2.39 4.89
C VAL A 104 11.68 2.85 6.24
N GLN A 105 12.76 3.63 6.24
CA GLN A 105 13.32 4.17 7.48
C GLN A 105 12.33 5.11 8.18
N ASN A 106 11.66 5.97 7.40
CA ASN A 106 10.69 6.92 7.93
C ASN A 106 9.38 6.28 8.41
N SER A 107 9.03 5.09 7.92
CA SER A 107 7.85 4.35 8.41
C SER A 107 8.12 3.59 9.71
N THR A 108 9.38 3.27 10.01
CA THR A 108 9.79 2.43 11.15
C THR A 108 10.40 3.23 12.31
N SER A 109 10.97 4.42 12.04
CA SER A 109 11.75 5.18 13.01
C SER A 109 11.10 6.53 13.34
N GLY A 110 10.24 6.60 14.38
CA GLY A 110 9.80 7.92 14.89
C GLY A 110 8.78 7.93 16.03
N SER A 111 9.05 8.70 17.10
CA SER A 111 8.14 8.94 18.23
C SER A 111 6.91 9.80 17.91
N ASN A 112 6.82 10.36 16.70
CA ASN A 112 5.75 11.25 16.24
C ASN A 112 4.94 10.65 15.07
N MET A 113 4.77 9.32 15.06
CA MET A 113 3.94 8.52 14.13
C MET A 113 2.43 8.91 14.06
N LYS A 114 2.03 10.05 14.65
CA LYS A 114 0.64 10.57 14.63
C LYS A 114 0.28 11.35 13.35
N GLU A 115 1.25 11.74 12.53
CA GLU A 115 1.03 12.76 11.46
C GLU A 115 1.14 12.22 10.02
N VAL A 116 1.03 10.91 9.85
CA VAL A 116 1.53 10.16 8.68
C VAL A 116 0.43 9.20 8.21
N ALA A 117 -0.77 9.70 7.88
CA ALA A 117 -1.93 8.88 7.54
C ALA A 117 -2.87 9.43 6.43
N LEU A 118 -2.46 9.22 5.18
CA LEU A 118 -3.24 8.66 4.06
C LEU A 118 -4.58 9.27 3.59
N ARG A 119 -4.62 9.72 2.32
CA ARG A 119 -5.84 9.88 1.52
C ARG A 119 -5.75 9.15 0.20
N VAL A 120 -6.76 8.32 -0.04
CA VAL A 120 -7.10 7.70 -1.32
C VAL A 120 -7.63 8.76 -2.31
N SER A 121 -7.13 8.71 -3.54
CA SER A 121 -7.84 9.17 -4.74
C SER A 121 -8.45 7.94 -5.44
N HIS A 122 -9.55 7.43 -4.91
CA HIS A 122 -10.48 6.61 -5.68
C HIS A 122 -11.29 7.61 -6.49
N SER A 123 -10.97 7.78 -7.78
CA SER A 123 -11.89 8.48 -8.68
C SER A 123 -12.92 7.48 -9.19
N SER A 124 -13.91 7.17 -8.34
CA SER A 124 -15.33 7.02 -8.68
C SER A 124 -16.06 6.62 -7.41
N LEU A 125 -17.17 7.31 -7.10
CA LEU A 125 -18.00 7.20 -5.89
C LEU A 125 -17.46 7.93 -4.65
N MET A 126 -17.68 9.25 -4.61
CA MET A 126 -18.39 9.97 -3.53
C MET A 126 -18.12 11.47 -3.70
N SER A 127 -18.91 12.09 -4.57
CA SER A 127 -19.17 13.51 -4.56
C SER A 127 -20.03 13.87 -3.34
N SER A 128 -19.59 14.82 -2.54
CA SER A 128 -20.41 15.97 -2.11
C SER A 128 -19.70 16.76 -1.01
N ASP A 129 -19.33 17.99 -1.38
CA ASP A 129 -19.53 19.24 -0.64
C ASP A 129 -18.99 19.39 0.81
N ARG A 130 -18.09 20.39 0.93
CA ARG A 130 -17.69 21.17 2.13
C ARG A 130 -16.73 20.53 3.15
N MET A 131 -15.46 20.94 3.10
CA MET A 131 -14.65 21.06 4.32
C MET A 131 -13.74 22.30 4.27
N LYS A 132 -13.85 23.14 5.31
CA LYS A 132 -13.07 24.39 5.50
C LYS A 132 -11.64 24.07 5.96
N PRO A 133 -10.63 24.90 5.64
CA PRO A 133 -9.25 24.65 6.00
C PRO A 133 -8.95 25.20 7.40
N SER A 134 -9.06 24.39 8.45
CA SER A 134 -8.54 24.75 9.78
C SER A 134 -8.20 23.53 10.64
N SER A 135 -7.37 22.63 10.11
CA SER A 135 -6.63 21.61 10.86
C SER A 135 -5.69 20.95 9.85
N VAL A 136 -4.40 20.89 10.17
CA VAL A 136 -3.37 20.31 9.30
C VAL A 136 -3.66 18.81 9.16
N ASP A 137 -4.36 18.43 8.10
CA ASP A 137 -4.86 17.08 7.88
C ASP A 137 -3.73 16.17 7.38
N TRP A 138 -3.49 15.13 8.17
CA TRP A 138 -2.31 14.27 8.28
C TRP A 138 -2.32 13.14 7.25
N ALA A 139 -2.62 13.42 5.97
CA ALA A 139 -3.11 12.47 4.98
C ALA A 139 -2.09 11.83 4.00
N VAL A 140 -0.81 11.76 4.34
CA VAL A 140 0.22 11.81 3.29
C VAL A 140 1.02 10.50 3.06
N THR A 141 1.45 9.76 4.08
CA THR A 141 2.70 8.97 3.92
C THR A 141 2.64 7.53 3.37
N ILE A 142 1.50 6.82 3.32
CA ILE A 142 1.52 5.36 3.02
C ILE A 142 1.01 4.98 1.62
N ASN A 143 0.39 5.89 0.85
CA ASN A 143 0.26 5.72 -0.61
C ASN A 143 1.65 5.61 -1.25
N PHE A 144 2.65 6.20 -0.61
CA PHE A 144 4.04 6.13 -1.05
C PHE A 144 4.66 4.75 -0.86
N LEU A 145 4.19 3.94 0.09
CA LEU A 145 4.62 2.54 0.19
C LEU A 145 3.84 1.63 -0.77
N GLN A 146 2.60 1.98 -1.10
CA GLN A 146 1.84 1.34 -2.18
C GLN A 146 2.55 1.49 -3.53
N GLU A 147 2.99 2.72 -3.86
CA GLU A 147 3.67 3.00 -5.13
C GLU A 147 5.15 2.65 -5.10
N ALA A 148 5.87 2.85 -3.99
CA ALA A 148 7.23 2.33 -3.83
C ALA A 148 7.26 0.79 -3.86
N ALA A 149 6.22 0.10 -3.38
CA ALA A 149 6.07 -1.34 -3.63
C ALA A 149 5.97 -1.60 -5.13
N ILE A 150 5.05 -0.96 -5.86
CA ILE A 150 4.90 -1.16 -7.32
C ILE A 150 6.22 -0.88 -8.07
N THR A 151 6.91 0.23 -7.76
CA THR A 151 8.18 0.60 -8.38
C THR A 151 9.33 -0.33 -7.96
N SER A 152 9.45 -0.70 -6.68
CA SER A 152 10.48 -1.65 -6.21
C SER A 152 10.27 -3.07 -6.72
N LEU A 153 9.01 -3.47 -6.97
CA LEU A 153 8.65 -4.73 -7.60
C LEU A 153 9.05 -4.76 -9.08
N SER A 154 8.98 -3.63 -9.78
CA SER A 154 9.52 -3.49 -11.15
C SER A 154 11.06 -3.59 -11.15
N ILE A 155 11.73 -3.12 -10.08
CA ILE A 155 13.20 -3.08 -9.98
C ILE A 155 13.82 -4.35 -9.34
N GLY A 156 12.99 -5.26 -8.81
CA GLY A 156 13.45 -6.56 -8.28
C GLY A 156 14.09 -6.54 -6.88
N SER A 157 14.07 -5.40 -6.17
CA SER A 157 14.58 -5.27 -4.78
C SER A 157 13.44 -5.20 -3.74
N SER A 158 12.47 -6.10 -3.84
CA SER A 158 11.18 -6.05 -3.13
C SER A 158 11.18 -6.52 -1.68
N SER A 159 12.27 -7.09 -1.16
CA SER A 159 12.23 -7.85 0.10
C SER A 159 12.05 -7.00 1.35
N GLY A 160 12.59 -5.78 1.39
CA GLY A 160 12.42 -4.88 2.53
C GLY A 160 11.00 -4.32 2.66
N VAL A 161 10.36 -4.04 1.52
CA VAL A 161 9.06 -3.34 1.50
C VAL A 161 7.93 -4.23 2.01
N PHE A 162 7.87 -5.50 1.60
CA PHE A 162 6.84 -6.42 2.08
C PHE A 162 6.92 -6.66 3.59
N ASN A 163 8.13 -6.78 4.14
CA ASN A 163 8.32 -6.99 5.58
C ASN A 163 7.85 -5.77 6.39
N VAL A 164 8.19 -4.57 5.93
CA VAL A 164 7.79 -3.32 6.60
C VAL A 164 6.29 -3.11 6.52
N LEU A 165 5.70 -3.34 5.35
CA LEU A 165 4.25 -3.27 5.18
C LEU A 165 3.53 -4.31 6.03
N GLY A 166 4.07 -5.53 6.12
CA GLY A 166 3.56 -6.57 7.00
C GLY A 166 3.56 -6.14 8.47
N ASP A 167 4.69 -5.62 8.96
CA ASP A 167 4.78 -5.10 10.33
C ASP A 167 3.80 -3.96 10.60
N LEU A 168 3.63 -3.03 9.65
CA LEU A 168 2.65 -1.95 9.75
C LEU A 168 1.20 -2.47 9.83
N VAL A 169 0.86 -3.53 9.09
CA VAL A 169 -0.48 -4.14 9.13
C VAL A 169 -0.75 -4.81 10.48
N VAL A 170 0.27 -5.45 11.07
CA VAL A 170 0.12 -6.29 12.26
C VAL A 170 0.19 -5.47 13.56
N ASN A 171 1.19 -4.59 13.67
CA ASN A 171 1.62 -4.02 14.96
C ASN A 171 1.32 -2.52 15.12
N PHE A 172 0.94 -1.82 14.04
CA PHE A 172 0.74 -0.37 14.12
C PHE A 172 -0.58 -0.02 14.81
N ARG A 173 -0.57 0.98 15.69
CA ARG A 173 -1.78 1.34 16.47
C ARG A 173 -2.87 2.02 15.64
N ASN A 174 -2.46 2.86 14.68
CA ASN A 174 -3.39 3.64 13.86
C ASN A 174 -4.03 2.81 12.75
N PHE A 175 -5.35 2.68 12.76
CA PHE A 175 -6.08 1.90 11.77
C PHE A 175 -5.98 2.41 10.34
N LYS A 176 -5.88 3.73 10.11
CA LYS A 176 -5.71 4.24 8.75
C LYS A 176 -4.39 3.76 8.15
N VAL A 177 -3.33 3.75 8.96
CA VAL A 177 -2.01 3.23 8.55
C VAL A 177 -2.11 1.75 8.18
N ARG A 178 -2.72 0.94 9.04
CA ARG A 178 -2.94 -0.50 8.77
C ARG A 178 -3.77 -0.74 7.50
N ILE A 179 -4.86 0.02 7.30
CA ILE A 179 -5.73 -0.06 6.11
C ILE A 179 -4.90 0.10 4.84
N ASN A 180 -4.09 1.16 4.76
CA ASN A 180 -3.37 1.43 3.53
C ASN A 180 -2.13 0.56 3.36
N ALA A 181 -1.53 0.08 4.46
CA ALA A 181 -0.50 -0.95 4.37
C ALA A 181 -1.06 -2.26 3.81
N ALA A 182 -2.28 -2.66 4.23
CA ALA A 182 -2.98 -3.81 3.66
C ALA A 182 -3.32 -3.60 2.17
N LEU A 183 -3.78 -2.40 1.80
CA LEU A 183 -4.00 -2.04 0.40
C LEU A 183 -2.72 -2.14 -0.43
N ALA A 184 -1.60 -1.60 0.07
CA ALA A 184 -0.29 -1.67 -0.57
C ALA A 184 0.18 -3.11 -0.78
N LEU A 185 0.01 -3.97 0.23
CA LEU A 185 0.27 -5.40 0.13
C LEU A 185 -0.57 -6.09 -0.95
N SER A 186 -1.76 -5.58 -1.28
CA SER A 186 -2.65 -6.15 -2.31
C SER A 186 -2.51 -5.54 -3.70
N MET A 187 -1.59 -4.60 -3.92
CA MET A 187 -1.42 -3.96 -5.22
C MET A 187 -0.80 -4.81 -6.33
N PRO A 188 0.17 -5.71 -6.05
CA PRO A 188 0.77 -6.47 -7.14
C PRO A 188 -0.32 -7.30 -7.84
N ALA A 189 -0.43 -7.09 -9.16
CA ALA A 189 -1.49 -7.65 -9.99
C ALA A 189 -1.24 -9.11 -10.37
N THR A 190 0.00 -9.59 -10.23
CA THR A 190 0.38 -10.96 -10.58
C THR A 190 1.13 -11.64 -9.46
N ARG A 191 0.95 -12.96 -9.32
CA ARG A 191 1.68 -13.80 -8.36
C ARG A 191 3.20 -13.66 -8.46
N HIS A 192 3.75 -13.45 -9.67
CA HIS A 192 5.19 -13.35 -9.88
C HIS A 192 5.80 -12.13 -9.19
N GLN A 193 5.09 -10.99 -9.15
CA GLN A 193 5.59 -9.76 -8.52
C GLN A 193 5.86 -9.98 -7.01
N TYR A 194 5.06 -10.78 -6.33
CA TYR A 194 5.30 -11.12 -4.92
C TYR A 194 6.56 -11.99 -4.70
N GLY A 195 6.98 -12.76 -5.71
CA GLY A 195 8.13 -13.67 -5.59
C GLY A 195 8.00 -14.62 -4.39
N SER A 196 9.07 -14.72 -3.59
CA SER A 196 9.09 -15.52 -2.35
C SER A 196 8.27 -14.93 -1.20
N HIS A 197 7.84 -13.67 -1.29
CA HIS A 197 7.13 -12.99 -0.20
C HIS A 197 5.62 -13.26 -0.18
N PHE A 198 5.05 -13.95 -1.17
CA PHE A 198 3.60 -14.13 -1.28
C PHE A 198 2.95 -14.74 -0.03
N VAL A 199 3.54 -15.82 0.50
CA VAL A 199 3.04 -16.48 1.73
C VAL A 199 3.26 -15.58 2.96
N HIS A 200 4.36 -14.82 2.99
CA HIS A 200 4.61 -13.84 4.04
C HIS A 200 3.53 -12.74 4.05
N VAL A 201 3.14 -12.23 2.89
CA VAL A 201 2.06 -11.24 2.76
C VAL A 201 0.73 -11.82 3.24
N TRP A 202 0.39 -13.05 2.86
CA TRP A 202 -0.78 -13.76 3.40
C TRP A 202 -0.76 -13.82 4.93
N THR A 203 0.38 -14.19 5.50
CA THR A 203 0.56 -14.31 6.95
C THR A 203 0.34 -12.97 7.64
N ALA A 204 0.98 -11.90 7.15
CA ALA A 204 0.81 -10.56 7.70
C ALA A 204 -0.64 -10.04 7.64
N LEU A 205 -1.36 -10.29 6.54
CA LEU A 205 -2.76 -9.89 6.43
C LEU A 205 -3.66 -10.66 7.40
N LEU A 206 -3.42 -11.96 7.61
CA LEU A 206 -4.16 -12.76 8.57
C LEU A 206 -3.85 -12.38 10.02
N ASP A 207 -2.58 -12.17 10.36
CA ASP A 207 -2.15 -11.65 11.68
C ASP A 207 -2.76 -10.27 11.94
N GLY A 208 -2.83 -9.41 10.90
CA GLY A 208 -3.50 -8.12 10.97
C GLY A 208 -4.99 -8.26 11.26
N LEU A 209 -5.66 -9.26 10.66
CA LEU A 209 -7.07 -9.54 10.89
C LEU A 209 -7.32 -10.03 12.32
N GLU A 210 -6.50 -10.95 12.83
CA GLU A 210 -6.57 -11.44 14.20
C GLU A 210 -6.36 -10.29 15.22
N ASN A 211 -5.30 -9.50 15.04
CA ASN A 211 -4.99 -8.34 15.89
C ASN A 211 -5.97 -7.18 15.73
N SER A 212 -6.86 -7.18 14.74
CA SER A 212 -7.91 -6.16 14.64
C SER A 212 -8.92 -6.26 15.79
N SER A 213 -9.09 -7.46 16.35
CA SER A 213 -10.07 -7.77 17.40
C SER A 213 -9.65 -7.41 18.83
N THR A 214 -8.35 -7.18 19.08
CA THR A 214 -7.77 -7.06 20.44
C THR A 214 -7.74 -5.62 20.97
N MET A 215 -8.76 -4.80 20.68
CA MET A 215 -8.61 -3.33 20.81
C MET A 215 -9.15 -2.71 22.12
N GLU A 216 -8.36 -1.78 22.68
CA GLU A 216 -8.64 -1.03 23.92
C GLU A 216 -9.08 0.44 23.70
N ASP A 217 -8.95 0.99 22.48
CA ASP A 217 -9.17 2.44 22.21
C ASP A 217 -10.45 2.69 21.40
N PHE A 218 -11.50 3.16 22.11
CA PHE A 218 -12.82 3.46 21.56
C PHE A 218 -12.83 4.60 20.52
N SER A 219 -11.80 5.46 20.48
CA SER A 219 -11.75 6.60 19.55
C SER A 219 -11.51 6.20 18.09
N GLU A 220 -10.91 5.03 17.86
CA GLU A 220 -10.63 4.50 16.52
C GLU A 220 -11.68 3.50 16.01
N TYR A 221 -12.73 3.20 16.80
CA TYR A 221 -13.74 2.18 16.47
C TYR A 221 -14.38 2.39 15.08
N ARG A 222 -14.53 3.64 14.61
CA ARG A 222 -15.07 3.93 13.27
C ARG A 222 -14.15 3.47 12.12
N HIS A 223 -12.85 3.33 12.36
CA HIS A 223 -11.89 2.83 11.39
C HIS A 223 -11.64 1.33 11.49
N HIS A 224 -12.06 0.69 12.59
CA HIS A 224 -11.97 -0.76 12.78
C HIS A 224 -12.67 -1.55 11.67
N ASP A 225 -13.93 -1.21 11.38
CA ASP A 225 -14.71 -1.90 10.34
C ASP A 225 -14.08 -1.70 8.95
N ASN A 226 -13.55 -0.51 8.69
CA ASN A 226 -12.83 -0.21 7.45
C ASN A 226 -11.52 -1.02 7.33
N LEU A 227 -10.83 -1.29 8.44
CA LEU A 227 -9.65 -2.14 8.48
C LEU A 227 -9.99 -3.58 8.15
N ILE A 228 -10.96 -4.17 8.86
CA ILE A 228 -11.42 -5.54 8.58
C ILE A 228 -11.83 -5.65 7.12
N HIS A 229 -12.58 -4.67 6.63
CA HIS A 229 -13.02 -4.62 5.25
C HIS A 229 -11.84 -4.65 4.27
N GLN A 230 -10.85 -3.79 4.47
CA GLN A 230 -9.68 -3.75 3.59
C GLN A 230 -8.86 -5.03 3.67
N LEU A 231 -8.72 -5.64 4.84
CA LEU A 231 -8.01 -6.91 5.02
C LEU A 231 -8.71 -8.05 4.26
N CYS A 232 -10.03 -8.19 4.40
CA CYS A 232 -10.82 -9.16 3.64
C CYS A 232 -10.71 -8.93 2.13
N GLN A 233 -10.79 -7.68 1.67
CA GLN A 233 -10.62 -7.34 0.26
C GLN A 233 -9.22 -7.70 -0.26
N SER A 234 -8.19 -7.45 0.55
CA SER A 234 -6.79 -7.78 0.22
C SER A 234 -6.58 -9.29 0.12
N LEU A 235 -7.08 -10.04 1.11
CA LEU A 235 -7.02 -11.51 1.11
C LEU A 235 -7.80 -12.11 -0.08
N SER A 236 -8.93 -11.52 -0.45
CA SER A 236 -9.69 -11.92 -1.64
C SER A 236 -8.90 -11.71 -2.93
N HIS A 237 -8.22 -10.58 -3.07
CA HIS A 237 -7.31 -10.34 -4.20
C HIS A 237 -6.20 -11.38 -4.24
N LEU A 238 -5.50 -11.60 -3.13
CA LEU A 238 -4.43 -12.60 -3.07
C LEU A 238 -4.95 -14.01 -3.40
N ALA A 239 -6.17 -14.35 -3.00
CA ALA A 239 -6.81 -15.62 -3.33
C ALA A 239 -6.94 -15.83 -4.86
N THR A 240 -7.21 -14.78 -5.64
CA THR A 240 -7.23 -14.86 -7.11
C THR A 240 -5.87 -15.18 -7.74
N LEU A 241 -4.78 -15.00 -6.99
CA LEU A 241 -3.41 -15.15 -7.47
C LEU A 241 -2.73 -16.44 -7.00
N VAL A 242 -3.39 -17.21 -6.11
CA VAL A 242 -2.81 -18.44 -5.54
C VAL A 242 -2.46 -19.42 -6.66
N ARG A 243 -1.25 -19.98 -6.59
CA ARG A 243 -0.81 -21.07 -7.45
C ARG A 243 -0.63 -22.34 -6.64
N ARG A 244 -0.58 -23.47 -7.34
CA ARG A 244 -0.34 -24.78 -6.71
C ARG A 244 0.91 -24.80 -5.82
N GLU A 245 1.99 -24.14 -6.28
CA GLU A 245 3.25 -24.03 -5.55
C GLU A 245 3.11 -23.37 -4.16
N ASP A 246 2.06 -22.58 -3.93
CA ASP A 246 1.82 -21.89 -2.67
C ASP A 246 1.06 -22.74 -1.65
N LEU A 247 0.32 -23.75 -2.10
CA LEU A 247 -0.70 -24.44 -1.30
C LEU A 247 -0.13 -25.12 -0.05
N THR A 248 1.04 -25.72 -0.15
CA THR A 248 1.69 -26.39 0.99
C THR A 248 2.05 -25.38 2.08
N ALA A 249 2.70 -24.28 1.71
CA ALA A 249 3.10 -23.24 2.67
C ALA A 249 1.89 -22.47 3.21
N LEU A 250 0.86 -22.24 2.38
CA LEU A 250 -0.40 -21.64 2.84
C LEU A 250 -1.14 -22.56 3.82
N HIS A 251 -1.00 -23.88 3.72
CA HIS A 251 -1.61 -24.82 4.69
C HIS A 251 -1.22 -24.47 6.12
N GLU A 252 0.10 -24.34 6.35
CA GLU A 252 0.69 -24.11 7.67
C GLU A 252 0.20 -22.79 8.27
N VAL A 253 -0.06 -21.79 7.42
CA VAL A 253 -0.54 -20.47 7.84
C VAL A 253 -2.04 -20.48 8.12
N LEU A 254 -2.82 -21.13 7.24
CA LEU A 254 -4.28 -21.12 7.29
C LEU A 254 -4.84 -21.96 8.43
N VAL A 255 -4.24 -23.12 8.74
CA VAL A 255 -4.77 -24.06 9.76
C VAL A 255 -5.05 -23.39 11.10
N PHE A 256 -4.24 -22.41 11.50
CA PHE A 256 -4.39 -21.72 12.79
C PHE A 256 -5.29 -20.47 12.73
N ARG A 257 -5.54 -19.92 11.54
CA ARG A 257 -6.24 -18.64 11.35
C ARG A 257 -7.55 -18.75 10.58
N MET A 258 -7.95 -19.98 10.30
CA MET A 258 -9.08 -20.30 9.44
C MET A 258 -10.41 -19.77 10.01
N ASP A 259 -10.66 -20.01 11.29
CA ASP A 259 -11.92 -19.65 11.95
C ASP A 259 -12.12 -18.13 11.96
N VAL A 260 -11.05 -17.39 12.26
CA VAL A 260 -11.02 -15.92 12.22
C VAL A 260 -11.34 -15.43 10.81
N LEU A 261 -10.68 -15.99 9.80
CA LEU A 261 -10.90 -15.62 8.41
C LEU A 261 -12.35 -15.88 7.97
N GLN A 262 -12.89 -17.07 8.25
CA GLN A 262 -14.28 -17.42 7.91
C GLN A 262 -15.28 -16.47 8.57
N GLN A 263 -15.11 -16.16 9.86
CA GLN A 263 -16.01 -15.28 10.60
C GLN A 263 -16.05 -13.86 10.01
N HIS A 264 -14.91 -13.31 9.63
CA HIS A 264 -14.83 -11.96 9.05
C HIS A 264 -15.29 -11.93 7.59
N MET A 265 -14.97 -12.96 6.80
CA MET A 265 -15.43 -13.07 5.42
C MET A 265 -16.95 -13.20 5.35
N ALA A 266 -17.58 -14.00 6.23
CA ALA A 266 -19.04 -14.14 6.32
C ALA A 266 -19.76 -12.78 6.46
N LYS A 267 -19.22 -11.87 7.28
CA LYS A 267 -19.75 -10.50 7.46
C LYS A 267 -19.44 -9.60 6.27
N PHE A 268 -18.31 -9.82 5.61
CA PHE A 268 -17.86 -9.04 4.46
C PHE A 268 -18.72 -9.27 3.21
N TYR A 269 -19.35 -10.45 3.06
CA TYR A 269 -20.19 -10.78 1.91
C TYR A 269 -21.51 -9.99 1.79
N ALA A 270 -21.94 -9.29 2.84
CA ALA A 270 -23.23 -8.61 2.89
C ALA A 270 -23.46 -7.45 1.87
N PRO A 271 -22.45 -6.71 1.35
CA PRO A 271 -22.68 -5.62 0.40
C PRO A 271 -22.54 -6.04 -1.09
N PRO A 272 -23.52 -5.73 -1.97
CA PRO A 272 -23.54 -6.19 -3.37
C PRO A 272 -22.46 -5.58 -4.28
N GLU A 273 -21.93 -4.40 -3.96
CA GLU A 273 -20.95 -3.66 -4.79
C GLU A 273 -19.57 -4.35 -4.90
N LYS A 274 -19.27 -5.34 -4.04
CA LYS A 274 -17.95 -5.99 -3.94
C LYS A 274 -17.95 -7.47 -4.33
N SER A 275 -19.07 -7.92 -4.91
CA SER A 275 -19.34 -9.29 -5.34
C SER A 275 -18.39 -9.80 -6.43
N ALA A 276 -17.88 -8.93 -7.32
CA ALA A 276 -17.06 -9.35 -8.45
C ALA A 276 -15.71 -9.97 -8.05
N LEU A 277 -14.94 -9.30 -7.18
CA LEU A 277 -13.62 -9.79 -6.74
C LEU A 277 -13.75 -11.10 -5.96
N LEU A 278 -14.75 -11.17 -5.08
CA LEU A 278 -15.06 -12.36 -4.31
C LEU A 278 -15.46 -13.53 -5.20
N TYR A 279 -16.28 -13.27 -6.22
CA TYR A 279 -16.66 -14.28 -7.19
C TYR A 279 -15.44 -14.80 -7.97
N THR A 280 -14.54 -13.91 -8.40
CA THR A 280 -13.28 -14.31 -9.04
C THR A 280 -12.43 -15.18 -8.09
N ALA A 281 -12.30 -14.80 -6.83
CA ALA A 281 -11.57 -15.57 -5.83
C ALA A 281 -12.20 -16.95 -5.59
N ALA A 282 -13.52 -17.01 -5.45
CA ALA A 282 -14.27 -18.25 -5.26
C ALA A 282 -14.12 -19.21 -6.45
N SER A 283 -14.28 -18.68 -7.67
CA SER A 283 -14.13 -19.43 -8.92
C SER A 283 -12.71 -19.98 -9.05
N HIS A 284 -11.69 -19.15 -8.77
CA HIS A 284 -10.29 -19.55 -8.82
C HIS A 284 -9.95 -20.63 -7.78
N CYS A 285 -10.39 -20.47 -6.53
CA CYS A 285 -10.18 -21.46 -5.48
C CYS A 285 -10.87 -22.80 -5.80
N SER A 286 -12.05 -22.75 -6.41
CA SER A 286 -12.77 -23.96 -6.87
C SER A 286 -12.03 -24.67 -8.00
N ALA A 287 -11.49 -23.92 -8.96
CA ALA A 287 -10.68 -24.47 -10.03
C ALA A 287 -9.36 -25.08 -9.51
N LEU A 288 -8.73 -24.45 -8.52
CA LEU A 288 -7.55 -24.99 -7.84
C LEU A 288 -7.86 -26.33 -7.15
N LEU A 289 -8.98 -26.43 -6.43
CA LEU A 289 -9.40 -27.66 -5.77
C LEU A 289 -9.65 -28.81 -6.75
N GLN A 290 -10.16 -28.51 -7.94
CA GLN A 290 -10.39 -29.49 -9.00
C GLN A 290 -9.14 -29.86 -9.81
N SER A 291 -7.99 -29.25 -9.51
CA SER A 291 -6.77 -29.48 -10.29
C SER A 291 -6.24 -30.91 -10.11
N ALA A 292 -5.83 -31.52 -11.22
CA ALA A 292 -5.35 -32.90 -11.21
C ALA A 292 -3.97 -33.01 -10.55
N GLY A 293 -3.78 -34.09 -9.79
CA GLY A 293 -2.49 -34.47 -9.25
C GLY A 293 -2.05 -33.72 -8.00
N LEU A 294 -2.96 -33.04 -7.28
CA LEU A 294 -2.67 -32.49 -5.95
C LEU A 294 -2.30 -33.59 -4.96
N ASN A 295 -1.29 -33.34 -4.13
CA ASN A 295 -1.03 -34.17 -2.96
C ASN A 295 -2.05 -33.87 -1.84
N THR A 296 -2.07 -34.69 -0.78
CA THR A 296 -3.04 -34.54 0.32
C THR A 296 -2.98 -33.18 1.00
N GLY A 297 -1.79 -32.62 1.22
CA GLY A 297 -1.61 -31.31 1.83
C GLY A 297 -2.12 -30.18 0.92
N GLU A 298 -1.75 -30.22 -0.37
CA GLU A 298 -2.22 -29.25 -1.36
C GLU A 298 -3.75 -29.28 -1.50
N HIS A 299 -4.35 -30.48 -1.54
CA HIS A 299 -5.80 -30.65 -1.60
C HIS A 299 -6.50 -30.08 -0.37
N ASN A 300 -5.97 -30.32 0.83
CA ASN A 300 -6.54 -29.77 2.06
C ASN A 300 -6.49 -28.22 2.06
N SER A 301 -5.39 -27.61 1.65
CA SER A 301 -5.29 -26.15 1.52
C SER A 301 -6.25 -25.59 0.49
N ALA A 302 -6.36 -26.23 -0.68
CA ALA A 302 -7.30 -25.81 -1.71
C ALA A 302 -8.75 -25.92 -1.20
N ALA A 303 -9.08 -26.96 -0.43
CA ALA A 303 -10.40 -27.13 0.18
C ALA A 303 -10.69 -26.07 1.23
N MET A 304 -9.69 -25.71 2.05
CA MET A 304 -9.80 -24.60 3.01
C MET A 304 -10.08 -23.28 2.28
N LEU A 305 -9.24 -22.90 1.33
CA LEU A 305 -9.43 -21.68 0.53
C LEU A 305 -10.80 -21.67 -0.15
N ALA A 306 -11.21 -22.77 -0.77
CA ALA A 306 -12.54 -22.91 -1.35
C ALA A 306 -13.64 -22.69 -0.30
N SER A 307 -13.54 -23.30 0.88
CA SER A 307 -14.55 -23.13 1.94
C SER A 307 -14.68 -21.71 2.49
N VAL A 308 -13.59 -20.91 2.48
CA VAL A 308 -13.65 -19.49 2.88
C VAL A 308 -14.32 -18.66 1.81
N PHE A 309 -13.92 -18.85 0.54
CA PHE A 309 -14.27 -17.95 -0.53
C PHE A 309 -15.55 -18.33 -1.27
N LEU A 310 -15.99 -19.59 -1.18
CA LEU A 310 -17.25 -20.07 -1.75
C LEU A 310 -18.42 -19.32 -1.11
N LEU A 311 -19.08 -18.52 -1.93
CA LEU A 311 -20.40 -17.99 -1.64
C LEU A 311 -21.37 -19.18 -1.61
N ASP A 312 -22.03 -19.39 -0.48
CA ASP A 312 -23.28 -20.15 -0.47
C ASP A 312 -24.26 -19.39 -1.38
N ASN A 313 -24.40 -19.85 -2.63
CA ASN A 313 -25.28 -19.28 -3.66
C ASN A 313 -26.76 -19.23 -3.22
N SER A 314 -27.10 -19.81 -2.07
CA SER A 314 -28.41 -19.77 -1.42
C SER A 314 -28.78 -18.40 -0.85
N ASN A 315 -27.81 -17.52 -0.54
CA ASN A 315 -28.09 -16.23 0.12
C ASN A 315 -28.08 -15.01 -0.82
N LEU A 316 -27.92 -15.21 -2.13
CA LEU A 316 -27.94 -14.14 -3.14
C LEU A 316 -29.27 -14.04 -3.91
N ILE A 317 -30.28 -14.81 -3.51
CA ILE A 317 -31.60 -14.89 -4.19
C ILE A 317 -32.76 -14.58 -3.21
N GLU A 318 -32.55 -13.72 -2.21
CA GLU A 318 -33.66 -13.09 -1.47
C GLU A 318 -33.59 -11.57 -1.53
#